data_AF-A0A1X0QVL0-F1
#
_entry.id   AF-A0A1X0QVL0-F1
#
_cell.length_a   1.000
_cell.length_b   1.000
_cell.length_c   1.000
_cell.angle_alpha   90.00
_cell.angle_beta   90.00
_cell.angle_gamma   90.00
#
_symmetry.space_group_name_H-M   'P 1'
#
loop_
_entity.id
_entity.type
_entity.pdbx_description
1 polymer ?
#
loop_
_entity_poly.entity_id
_entity_poly.type
_entity_poly.pdbx_seq_one_letter_code
_entity_poly.pdbx_strand_id
1 'polypeptide(L)'
;MLPTSTASKGVRTDFILLANDQEVGCGEIKPPGTTPQLVNEDRVRTAETLKRQLHGRIMKSKDQKEFVTFGMVFNGFDIELYLMAFDVEGTPPYQLYKIDILKLPSSPASYTSIEETIENLLSFKVKCSIYIG
;
A
#
# COMPACT_ATOMS: atom_id res chain seq x y z
N MET A 1 -1.22 -37.11 -21.72
CA MET A 1 -0.59 -35.82 -21.38
C MET A 1 -1.71 -34.81 -21.12
N LEU A 2 -1.95 -34.45 -19.86
CA LEU A 2 -2.86 -33.36 -19.49
C LEU A 2 -2.07 -32.04 -19.52
N PRO A 3 -2.63 -30.93 -20.04
CA PRO A 3 -1.97 -29.65 -19.96
C PRO A 3 -1.96 -29.21 -18.48
N THR A 4 -0.76 -29.02 -17.95
CA THR A 4 -0.55 -28.35 -16.67
C THR A 4 -1.11 -26.94 -16.78
N SER A 5 -2.23 -26.70 -16.09
CA SER A 5 -2.71 -25.37 -15.75
C SER A 5 -1.54 -24.58 -15.15
N THR A 6 -1.03 -23.59 -15.86
CA THR A 6 -0.19 -22.55 -15.27
C THR A 6 -1.10 -21.71 -14.38
N ALA A 7 -1.37 -22.21 -13.18
CA ALA A 7 -1.84 -21.38 -12.10
C ALA A 7 -0.87 -20.21 -12.00
N SER A 8 -1.35 -19.00 -12.27
CA SER A 8 -0.57 -17.79 -12.05
C SER A 8 -0.10 -17.84 -10.60
N LYS A 9 1.22 -17.97 -10.38
CA LYS A 9 1.78 -17.90 -9.03
C LYS A 9 1.29 -16.56 -8.47
N GLY A 10 0.37 -16.61 -7.51
CA GLY A 10 -0.20 -15.43 -6.91
C GLY A 10 0.95 -14.55 -6.45
N VAL A 11 1.01 -13.35 -7.01
CA VAL A 11 1.98 -12.34 -6.61
C VAL A 11 1.72 -12.04 -5.14
N ARG A 12 2.56 -12.59 -4.27
CA ARG A 12 2.44 -12.49 -2.82
C ARG A 12 3.17 -11.24 -2.38
N THR A 13 2.44 -10.28 -1.82
CA THR A 13 3.02 -9.11 -1.16
C THR A 13 3.76 -9.55 0.11
N ASP A 14 4.76 -8.77 0.53
CA ASP A 14 5.53 -9.09 1.73
C ASP A 14 4.68 -9.02 3.00
N PHE A 15 3.72 -8.08 3.04
CA PHE A 15 2.74 -7.97 4.10
C PHE A 15 1.38 -7.47 3.61
N ILE A 16 0.36 -7.65 4.45
CA ILE A 16 -0.98 -7.11 4.28
C ILE A 16 -1.26 -6.11 5.40
N LEU A 17 -2.11 -5.12 5.12
CA LEU A 17 -2.59 -4.17 6.10
C LEU A 17 -3.98 -4.60 6.54
N LEU A 18 -4.16 -4.74 7.85
CA LEU A 18 -5.43 -5.11 8.47
C LEU A 18 -5.90 -3.98 9.39
N ALA A 19 -7.19 -3.70 9.38
CA ALA A 19 -7.84 -2.94 10.43
C ALA A 19 -9.23 -3.53 10.68
N ASN A 20 -9.55 -3.74 11.96
CA ASN A 20 -10.73 -4.51 12.41
C ASN A 20 -10.84 -5.89 11.72
N ASP A 21 -9.72 -6.61 11.59
CA ASP A 21 -9.60 -7.91 10.90
C ASP A 21 -9.95 -7.90 9.40
N GLN A 22 -10.18 -6.71 8.82
CA GLN A 22 -10.44 -6.53 7.40
C GLN A 22 -9.19 -6.08 6.66
N GLU A 23 -8.95 -6.71 5.51
CA GLU A 23 -7.89 -6.31 4.58
C GLU A 23 -8.19 -4.94 3.97
N VAL A 24 -7.27 -4.01 4.21
CA VAL A 24 -7.37 -2.61 3.78
C VAL A 24 -6.25 -2.22 2.82
N GLY A 25 -5.29 -3.12 2.60
CA GLY A 25 -4.12 -2.79 1.80
C GLY A 25 -3.02 -3.83 1.87
N CYS A 26 -1.85 -3.47 1.35
CA CYS A 26 -0.67 -4.32 1.33
C CYS A 26 0.61 -3.50 1.25
N GLY A 27 1.75 -4.19 1.31
CA GLY A 27 3.02 -3.55 1.02
C GLY A 27 4.17 -4.49 0.72
N GLU A 28 5.27 -3.85 0.33
CA GLU A 28 6.52 -4.47 -0.14
C GLU A 28 7.69 -3.91 0.68
N ILE A 29 8.69 -4.73 0.94
CA ILE A 29 9.90 -4.37 1.68
C ILE A 29 11.13 -4.63 0.82
N LYS A 30 11.91 -3.58 0.59
CA LYS A 30 13.20 -3.68 -0.10
C LYS A 30 14.33 -3.25 0.83
N PRO A 31 15.43 -4.02 0.88
CA PRO A 31 16.58 -3.67 1.71
C PRO A 31 17.28 -2.42 1.17
N PRO A 32 18.06 -1.72 2.02
CA PRO A 32 18.93 -0.64 1.57
C PRO A 32 19.87 -1.09 0.46
N GLY A 33 20.08 -0.24 -0.55
CA GLY A 33 20.94 -0.55 -1.70
C GLY A 33 20.24 -1.31 -2.85
N THR A 34 18.94 -1.58 -2.75
CA THR A 34 18.14 -2.09 -3.87
C THR A 34 18.16 -1.09 -5.05
N THR A 35 18.26 -1.60 -6.28
CA THR A 35 18.32 -0.72 -7.45
C THR A 35 16.99 0.02 -7.67
N PRO A 36 17.02 1.26 -8.19
CA PRO A 36 15.78 2.01 -8.47
C PRO A 36 14.82 1.27 -9.41
N GLN A 37 15.35 0.47 -10.33
CA GLN A 37 14.58 -0.35 -11.27
C GLN A 37 13.73 -1.39 -10.52
N LEU A 38 14.35 -2.15 -9.61
CA LEU A 38 13.63 -3.16 -8.82
C LEU A 38 12.59 -2.53 -7.89
N VAL A 39 12.94 -1.40 -7.25
CA VAL A 39 11.96 -0.66 -6.43
C VAL A 39 10.77 -0.19 -7.27
N ASN A 40 11.00 0.28 -8.49
CA ASN A 40 9.93 0.69 -9.40
C ASN A 40 9.04 -0.48 -9.83
N GLU A 41 9.61 -1.64 -10.12
CA GLU A 41 8.84 -2.85 -10.44
C GLU A 41 7.91 -3.24 -9.28
N ASP A 42 8.39 -3.15 -8.04
CA ASP A 42 7.60 -3.45 -6.86
C ASP A 42 6.54 -2.38 -6.55
N ARG A 43 6.81 -1.09 -6.84
CA ARG A 43 5.79 -0.03 -6.79
C ARG A 43 4.65 -0.30 -7.76
N VAL A 44 4.96 -0.68 -9.00
CA VAL A 44 3.95 -1.02 -10.02
C VAL A 44 3.11 -2.21 -9.56
N ARG A 45 3.78 -3.27 -9.09
CA ARG A 45 3.12 -4.47 -8.56
C ARG A 45 2.22 -4.18 -7.35
N THR A 46 2.67 -3.28 -6.46
CA THR A 46 1.88 -2.80 -5.32
C THR A 46 0.63 -2.11 -5.83
N ALA A 47 0.75 -1.17 -6.77
CA ALA A 47 -0.39 -0.46 -7.35
C ALA A 47 -1.42 -1.39 -8.00
N GLU A 48 -0.97 -2.40 -8.75
CA GLU A 48 -1.85 -3.41 -9.34
C GLU A 48 -2.57 -4.26 -8.29
N THR A 49 -1.89 -4.56 -7.18
CA THR A 49 -2.47 -5.34 -6.08
C THR A 49 -3.51 -4.51 -5.32
N LEU A 50 -3.21 -3.25 -5.00
CA LEU A 50 -4.17 -2.30 -4.42
C LEU A 50 -5.42 -2.15 -5.30
N LYS A 51 -5.24 -2.01 -6.62
CA LYS A 51 -6.36 -1.95 -7.56
C LYS A 51 -7.25 -3.19 -7.48
N ARG A 52 -6.66 -4.39 -7.41
CA ARG A 52 -7.42 -5.66 -7.27
C ARG A 52 -8.15 -5.76 -5.94
N GLN A 53 -7.49 -5.40 -4.84
CA GLN A 53 -8.10 -5.35 -3.51
C GLN A 53 -9.27 -4.37 -3.47
N LEU A 54 -9.06 -3.16 -4.02
CA LEU A 54 -10.09 -2.12 -4.10
C LEU A 54 -11.28 -2.57 -4.94
N HIS A 55 -11.04 -3.19 -6.09
CA HIS A 55 -12.12 -3.75 -6.89
C HIS A 55 -12.94 -4.78 -6.09
N GLY A 56 -12.27 -5.66 -5.34
CA GLY A 56 -12.94 -6.61 -4.44
C GLY A 56 -13.77 -5.94 -3.34
N ARG A 57 -13.32 -4.79 -2.82
CA ARG A 57 -14.07 -3.99 -1.82
C ARG A 57 -15.30 -3.33 -2.42
N ILE A 58 -15.18 -2.71 -3.60
CA ILE A 58 -16.30 -2.07 -4.32
C ILE A 58 -17.43 -3.07 -4.61
N MET A 59 -17.09 -4.33 -4.93
CA MET A 59 -18.08 -5.36 -5.20
C MET A 59 -18.84 -5.82 -3.94
N LYS A 60 -18.33 -5.54 -2.75
CA LYS A 60 -18.92 -5.95 -1.46
C LYS A 60 -19.59 -4.79 -0.72
N SER A 61 -19.02 -3.60 -0.79
CA SER A 61 -19.48 -2.42 -0.07
C SER A 61 -20.37 -1.52 -0.92
N LYS A 62 -21.32 -0.84 -0.27
CA LYS A 62 -22.15 0.20 -0.90
C LYS A 62 -21.76 1.60 -0.44
N ASP A 63 -20.85 1.73 0.53
CA ASP A 63 -20.38 3.03 1.00
C ASP A 63 -19.17 3.46 0.17
N GLN A 64 -19.32 4.56 -0.57
CA GLN A 64 -18.24 5.14 -1.37
C GLN A 64 -17.04 5.54 -0.53
N LYS A 65 -17.20 5.81 0.77
CA LYS A 65 -16.06 6.07 1.67
C LYS A 65 -15.14 4.85 1.75
N GLU A 66 -15.65 3.64 1.60
CA GLU A 66 -14.83 2.42 1.65
C GLU A 66 -14.12 2.10 0.34
N PHE A 67 -14.32 2.91 -0.71
CA PHE A 67 -13.73 2.74 -2.02
C PHE A 67 -12.28 3.23 -2.06
N VAL A 68 -11.52 2.82 -1.06
CA VAL A 68 -10.09 3.10 -0.94
C VAL A 68 -9.32 1.86 -0.46
N THR A 69 -8.04 1.78 -0.82
CA THR A 69 -7.06 0.84 -0.27
C THR A 69 -5.72 1.53 -0.06
N PHE A 70 -4.88 0.95 0.80
CA PHE A 70 -3.66 1.58 1.29
C PHE A 70 -2.42 0.77 0.91
N GLY A 71 -1.39 1.46 0.42
CA GLY A 71 -0.10 0.85 0.09
C GLY A 71 1.01 1.37 0.96
N MET A 72 1.97 0.50 1.26
CA MET A 72 3.23 0.88 1.90
C MET A 72 4.40 0.22 1.18
N VAL A 73 5.39 1.02 0.76
CA VAL A 73 6.62 0.48 0.14
C VAL A 73 7.80 0.95 0.96
N PHE A 74 8.56 0.00 1.53
CA PHE A 74 9.82 0.28 2.19
C PHE A 74 10.95 0.20 1.16
N ASN A 75 11.67 1.29 0.98
CA ASN A 75 12.89 1.37 0.17
C ASN A 75 14.08 1.67 1.10
N GLY A 76 14.64 0.63 1.68
CA GLY A 76 15.64 0.76 2.74
C GLY A 76 15.06 1.46 3.97
N PHE A 77 15.44 2.73 4.16
CA PHE A 77 14.97 3.54 5.28
C PHE A 77 13.83 4.49 4.90
N ASP A 78 13.47 4.60 3.63
CA ASP A 78 12.34 5.44 3.22
C ASP A 78 11.07 4.58 3.17
N ILE A 79 9.99 5.06 3.79
CA ILE A 79 8.66 4.46 3.75
C ILE A 79 7.78 5.33 2.87
N GLU A 80 7.32 4.79 1.76
CA GLU A 80 6.39 5.46 0.87
C GLU A 80 4.97 5.01 1.18
N LEU A 81 4.11 5.99 1.46
CA LEU A 81 2.70 5.74 1.77
C LEU A 81 1.85 6.04 0.54
N TYR A 82 0.93 5.13 0.23
CA TYR A 82 0.07 5.22 -0.93
C TYR A 82 -1.40 5.05 -0.56
N LEU A 83 -2.26 5.70 -1.33
CA LEU A 83 -3.70 5.55 -1.30
C LEU A 83 -4.18 5.28 -2.73
N MET A 84 -4.93 4.20 -2.92
CA MET A 84 -5.66 3.94 -4.15
C MET A 84 -7.13 4.23 -3.88
N ALA A 85 -7.74 5.14 -4.63
CA ALA A 85 -9.15 5.46 -4.56
C ALA A 85 -9.87 5.12 -5.86
N PHE A 86 -11.18 4.89 -5.76
CA PHE A 86 -12.05 4.79 -6.92
C PHE A 86 -12.96 6.01 -6.98
N ASP A 87 -12.82 6.75 -8.07
CA ASP A 87 -13.66 7.89 -8.42
C ASP A 87 -14.59 7.47 -9.57
N VAL A 88 -15.90 7.58 -9.35
CA VAL A 88 -16.94 7.20 -10.32
C VAL A 88 -16.92 8.14 -11.54
N GLU A 89 -16.57 9.41 -11.33
CA GLU A 89 -16.52 10.43 -12.38
C GLU A 89 -15.11 10.55 -13.00
N GLY A 90 -14.10 10.00 -12.31
CA GLY A 90 -12.71 10.02 -12.74
C GLY A 90 -12.43 9.16 -13.97
N THR A 91 -11.54 9.65 -14.85
CA THR A 91 -11.02 8.88 -15.99
C THR A 91 -9.49 8.92 -16.00
N PRO A 92 -8.77 7.83 -15.67
CA PRO A 92 -9.29 6.51 -15.27
C PRO A 92 -9.97 6.54 -13.88
N PRO A 93 -10.88 5.60 -13.56
CA PRO A 93 -11.62 5.66 -12.29
C PRO A 93 -10.77 5.23 -11.09
N TYR A 94 -9.74 4.40 -11.29
CA TYR A 94 -8.78 4.03 -10.25
C TYR A 94 -7.63 5.03 -10.24
N GLN A 95 -7.41 5.67 -9.09
CA GLN A 95 -6.40 6.71 -8.92
C GLN A 95 -5.46 6.33 -7.78
N LEU A 96 -4.15 6.30 -8.08
CA LEU A 96 -3.11 6.06 -7.10
C LEU A 96 -2.46 7.38 -6.70
N TYR A 97 -2.46 7.66 -5.41
CA TYR A 97 -1.83 8.83 -4.81
C TYR A 97 -0.68 8.39 -3.92
N LYS A 98 0.49 9.01 -4.08
CA LYS A 98 1.56 8.95 -3.10
C LYS A 98 1.27 10.00 -2.03
N ILE A 99 0.93 9.56 -0.83
CA ILE A 99 0.49 10.42 0.26
C ILE A 99 1.70 11.06 0.96
N ASP A 100 2.73 10.27 1.22
CA ASP A 100 3.89 10.74 1.98
C ASP A 100 5.14 9.87 1.73
N ILE A 101 6.29 10.40 2.15
CA ILE A 101 7.56 9.68 2.28
C ILE A 101 8.10 9.94 3.69
N LEU A 102 8.13 8.90 4.51
CA LEU A 102 8.69 8.95 5.85
C LEU A 102 10.10 8.39 5.83
N LYS A 103 10.99 8.94 6.66
CA LYS A 103 12.36 8.45 6.78
C LYS A 103 12.57 7.80 8.13
N LEU A 104 12.80 6.49 8.11
CA LEU A 104 13.15 5.73 9.30
C LEU A 104 14.47 6.23 9.87
N PRO A 105 14.52 6.50 11.19
CA PRO A 105 15.77 6.82 11.86
C PRO A 105 16.70 5.61 11.82
N SER A 106 17.89 5.79 11.25
CA SER A 106 18.90 4.74 11.07
C SER A 106 20.22 5.03 11.78
N SER A 107 20.33 6.20 12.41
CA SER A 107 21.49 6.64 13.20
C SER A 107 21.05 7.50 14.39
N PRO A 108 21.88 7.62 15.45
CA PRO A 108 21.56 8.47 16.59
C PRO A 108 21.26 9.92 16.21
N ALA A 109 21.92 10.44 15.18
CA ALA A 109 21.69 11.80 14.66
C ALA A 109 20.31 11.96 13.99
N SER A 110 19.72 10.87 13.49
CA SER A 110 18.38 10.86 12.91
C SER A 110 17.26 10.57 13.92
N TYR A 111 17.57 10.31 15.19
CA TYR A 111 16.53 9.99 16.19
C TYR A 111 15.61 11.17 16.48
N THR A 112 16.01 12.39 16.14
CA THR A 112 15.12 13.56 16.21
C THR A 112 13.89 13.43 15.29
N SER A 113 13.95 12.62 14.22
CA SER A 113 12.82 12.38 13.33
C SER A 113 11.97 11.16 13.74
N ILE A 114 12.28 10.49 14.85
CA ILE A 114 11.51 9.31 15.28
C ILE A 114 10.09 9.68 15.72
N GLU A 115 9.95 10.78 16.46
CA GLU A 115 8.66 11.27 16.95
C GLU A 115 7.77 11.61 15.76
N GLU A 116 8.29 12.42 14.82
CA GLU A 116 7.59 12.77 13.57
C GLU A 116 7.22 11.53 12.74
N THR A 117 8.15 10.56 12.60
CA THR A 117 7.87 9.31 11.86
C THR A 117 6.75 8.51 12.51
N ILE A 118 6.75 8.40 13.84
CA ILE A 118 5.70 7.70 14.59
C ILE A 118 4.37 8.45 14.47
N GLU A 119 4.36 9.77 14.63
CA GLU A 119 3.16 10.60 14.49
C GLU A 119 2.53 10.49 13.09
N ASN A 120 3.36 10.48 12.05
CA ASN A 120 2.89 10.30 10.68
C ASN A 120 2.32 8.89 10.44
N LEU A 121 2.95 7.84 10.98
CA LEU A 121 2.43 6.47 10.92
C LEU A 121 1.12 6.33 11.71
N LEU A 122 0.99 6.96 12.88
CA LEU A 122 -0.24 7.00 13.66
C LEU A 122 -1.34 7.73 12.91
N SER A 123 -1.04 8.87 12.31
CA SER A 123 -1.98 9.65 11.49
C SER A 123 -2.43 8.86 10.27
N PHE A 124 -1.52 8.13 9.62
CA PHE A 124 -1.84 7.22 8.52
C PHE A 124 -2.77 6.10 8.97
N LYS A 125 -2.50 5.46 10.12
CA LYS A 125 -3.39 4.44 10.71
C LYS A 125 -4.79 4.99 10.96
N VAL A 126 -4.92 6.19 11.54
CA VAL A 126 -6.22 6.83 11.78
C VAL A 126 -6.96 7.05 10.47
N LYS A 127 -6.27 7.55 9.43
CA LYS A 127 -6.85 7.67 8.08
C LYS A 127 -7.35 6.32 7.58
N CYS A 128 -6.55 5.25 7.67
CA CYS A 128 -6.98 3.91 7.27
C CYS A 128 -8.28 3.49 7.99
N SER A 129 -8.39 3.75 9.29
CA SER A 129 -9.57 3.39 10.10
C SER A 129 -10.85 4.15 9.75
N ILE A 130 -10.77 5.37 9.21
CA ILE A 130 -11.97 6.17 8.83
C ILE A 130 -12.72 5.52 7.66
N TYR A 131 -12.02 4.76 6.81
CA TYR A 131 -12.57 4.17 5.59
C TYR A 131 -12.94 2.70 5.75
N ILE A 132 -13.24 2.29 6.98
CA ILE A 132 -13.62 0.94 7.36
C ILE A 132 -14.87 1.08 8.22
N GLY A 133 -16.03 0.73 7.67
CA GLY A 133 -17.31 0.64 8.38
C GLY A 133 -17.42 -0.61 9.23
#